data_AF-A0A954ZAF3-F1
#
_entry.id   AF-A0A954ZAF3-F1
#
_cell.length_a   1.000
_cell.length_b   1.000
_cell.length_c   1.000
_cell.angle_alpha   90.00
_cell.angle_beta   90.00
_cell.angle_gamma   90.00
#
_symmetry.space_group_name_H-M   'P 1'
#
loop_
_entity.id
_entity.type
_entity.pdbx_description
1 polymer ?
#
loop_
_entity_poly.entity_id
_entity_poly.type
_entity_poly.pdbx_seq_one_letter_code
_entity_poly.pdbx_strand_id
1 'polypeptide(L)'
;LAFNYAQIGQENSFTWNSMRKGLEIQFPLVARLRDEGKLRVETLAASGKWFRSRFPTTPTTAMTFQDPLGDDRRQTLWFNSRFYRINLLWESGELRIRDLHMFNQNVESPILRDRISGHSVEFFTLPVVDGFFWSSKDFRAGVKATHQVDGRRQALVGGQPDIQPTSAASVHVSWPLITPPGELAIDLTEDAVRFTLNDETHVNWQLELHCDPKATLPFRQVTPHRLNATFLGFPYAVRTLCGRFTEPEGGGFSLVPEAGKIELGFTPTDSEGVPMSERLP
;
A
#
# COMPACT_ATOMS: atom_id res chain seq x y z
N LEU A 1 10.89 9.36 -7.31
CA LEU A 1 9.45 9.53 -7.02
C LEU A 1 8.98 10.92 -7.45
N ALA A 2 7.72 11.05 -7.86
CA ALA A 2 7.27 12.20 -8.66
C ALA A 2 7.16 13.53 -7.90
N PHE A 3 6.52 13.56 -6.74
CA PHE A 3 6.35 14.77 -5.91
C PHE A 3 5.84 14.40 -4.51
N ASN A 4 5.94 15.36 -3.58
CA ASN A 4 5.20 15.38 -2.32
C ASN A 4 4.23 16.56 -2.33
N TYR A 5 3.05 16.39 -1.76
CA TYR A 5 1.99 17.39 -1.77
C TYR A 5 1.30 17.47 -0.41
N ALA A 6 1.05 18.69 0.05
CA ALA A 6 0.22 18.96 1.22
C ALA A 6 -0.82 20.01 0.84
N GLN A 7 -2.07 19.79 1.25
CA GLN A 7 -3.15 20.77 1.13
C GLN A 7 -3.42 21.38 2.49
N ILE A 8 -3.45 22.70 2.56
CA ILE A 8 -3.84 23.44 3.75
C ILE A 8 -4.95 24.40 3.35
N GLY A 9 -6.03 24.39 4.13
CA GLY A 9 -7.19 25.24 3.88
C GLY A 9 -8.16 25.19 5.05
N GLN A 10 -9.23 25.96 4.94
CA GLN A 10 -10.33 25.98 5.88
C GLN A 10 -11.60 25.56 5.14
N GLU A 11 -12.30 24.56 5.67
CA GLU A 11 -13.62 24.21 5.16
C GLU A 11 -14.67 25.17 5.73
N ASN A 12 -15.65 25.56 4.92
CA ASN A 12 -16.61 26.61 5.25
C ASN A 12 -17.38 26.35 6.55
N SER A 13 -17.62 25.08 6.89
CA SER A 13 -18.31 24.65 8.11
C SER A 13 -17.47 24.82 9.38
N PHE A 14 -16.14 24.90 9.28
CA PHE A 14 -15.26 25.13 10.42
C PHE A 14 -14.99 26.63 10.59
N THR A 15 -15.59 27.22 11.62
CA THR A 15 -15.47 28.66 11.88
C THR A 15 -14.06 29.07 12.30
N TRP A 16 -13.75 30.36 12.13
CA TRP A 16 -12.46 30.94 12.52
C TRP A 16 -12.10 30.66 13.98
N ASN A 17 -13.04 30.75 14.91
CA ASN A 17 -12.76 30.54 16.34
C ASN A 17 -12.17 29.16 16.63
N SER A 18 -12.58 28.12 15.90
CA SER A 18 -12.07 26.76 16.04
C SER A 18 -10.73 26.57 15.31
N MET A 19 -10.55 27.21 14.16
CA MET A 19 -9.39 26.98 13.29
C MET A 19 -8.21 27.92 13.56
N ARG A 20 -8.47 29.10 14.15
CA ARG A 20 -7.51 30.19 14.35
C ARG A 20 -6.18 29.69 14.88
N LYS A 21 -6.18 28.98 16.00
CA LYS A 21 -4.95 28.50 16.65
C LYS A 21 -4.11 27.61 15.72
N GLY A 22 -4.74 26.71 14.97
CA GLY A 22 -4.05 25.83 14.03
C GLY A 22 -3.46 26.60 12.85
N LEU A 23 -4.23 27.52 12.27
CA LEU A 23 -3.81 28.32 11.12
C LEU A 23 -2.72 29.34 11.47
N GLU A 24 -2.80 29.96 12.66
CA GLU A 24 -1.76 30.85 13.20
C GLU A 24 -0.44 30.13 13.46
N ILE A 25 -0.42 28.80 13.59
CA ILE A 25 0.81 27.99 13.65
C ILE A 25 1.26 27.58 12.25
N GLN A 26 0.34 27.04 11.44
CA GLN A 26 0.67 26.44 10.15
C GLN A 26 1.11 27.48 9.11
N PHE A 27 0.39 28.60 8.98
CA PHE A 27 0.67 29.58 7.92
C PHE A 27 2.02 30.27 8.07
N PRO A 28 2.47 30.71 9.26
CA PRO A 28 3.81 31.26 9.41
C PRO A 28 4.91 30.24 9.10
N LEU A 29 4.73 28.97 9.48
CA LEU A 29 5.68 27.91 9.13
C LEU A 29 5.76 27.69 7.62
N VAL A 30 4.62 27.66 6.93
CA VAL A 30 4.55 27.54 5.46
C VAL A 30 5.19 28.75 4.79
N ALA A 31 4.90 29.97 5.25
CA ALA A 31 5.50 31.19 4.72
C ALA A 31 7.02 31.17 4.87
N ARG A 32 7.52 30.79 6.05
CA ARG A 32 8.95 30.63 6.29
C ARG A 32 9.60 29.60 5.37
N LEU A 33 9.00 28.41 5.24
CA LEU A 33 9.53 27.36 4.35
C LEU A 33 9.48 27.76 2.87
N ARG A 34 8.47 28.54 2.46
CA ARG A 34 8.40 29.15 1.11
C ARG A 34 9.55 30.12 0.91
N ASP A 35 9.76 31.03 1.85
CA ASP A 35 10.79 32.07 1.75
C ASP A 35 12.21 31.48 1.81
N GLU A 36 12.37 30.34 2.50
CA GLU A 36 13.59 29.50 2.49
C GLU A 36 13.75 28.67 1.20
N GLY A 37 12.79 28.71 0.27
CA GLY A 37 12.83 27.93 -0.98
C GLY A 37 12.62 26.42 -0.81
N LYS A 38 12.18 25.97 0.38
CA LYS A 38 11.96 24.55 0.70
C LYS A 38 10.62 24.01 0.22
N LEU A 39 9.67 24.90 -0.06
CA LEU A 39 8.40 24.54 -0.66
C LEU A 39 7.94 25.59 -1.66
N ARG A 40 7.04 25.17 -2.55
CA ARG A 40 6.30 26.04 -3.47
C ARG A 40 4.86 26.14 -2.97
N VAL A 41 4.36 27.35 -2.74
CA VAL A 41 2.94 27.59 -2.38
C VAL A 41 2.17 27.99 -3.63
N GLU A 42 1.08 27.28 -3.91
CA GLU A 42 0.24 27.50 -5.09
C GLU A 42 -1.24 27.41 -4.72
N THR A 43 -2.09 28.01 -5.55
CA THR A 43 -3.52 27.70 -5.51
C THR A 43 -3.75 26.27 -6.01
N LEU A 44 -4.83 25.64 -5.55
CA LEU A 44 -5.21 24.30 -6.01
C LEU A 44 -5.32 24.22 -7.54
N ALA A 45 -5.84 25.28 -8.19
CA ALA A 45 -5.95 25.36 -9.64
C ALA A 45 -4.59 25.41 -10.34
N ALA A 46 -3.61 26.14 -9.79
CA ALA A 46 -2.26 26.20 -10.36
C ALA A 46 -1.54 24.85 -10.24
N SER A 47 -1.60 24.22 -9.06
CA SER A 47 -1.03 22.87 -8.87
C SER A 47 -1.70 21.83 -9.77
N GLY A 48 -3.01 21.92 -9.97
CA GLY A 48 -3.75 21.04 -10.89
C GLY A 48 -3.31 21.19 -12.35
N LYS A 49 -3.10 22.42 -12.82
CA LYS A 49 -2.57 22.68 -14.17
C LYS A 49 -1.15 22.13 -14.33
N TRP A 50 -0.28 22.38 -13.36
CA TRP A 50 1.08 21.85 -13.34
C TRP A 50 1.07 20.30 -13.39
N PHE A 51 0.28 19.66 -12.53
CA PHE A 51 0.17 18.20 -12.47
C PHE A 51 -0.26 17.62 -13.83
N ARG A 52 -1.34 18.15 -14.42
CA ARG A 52 -1.85 17.70 -15.72
C ARG A 52 -0.84 17.89 -16.85
N SER A 53 -0.06 18.98 -16.82
CA SER A 53 0.97 19.24 -17.85
C SER A 53 2.17 18.29 -17.75
N ARG A 54 2.44 17.76 -16.54
CA ARG A 54 3.66 16.99 -16.24
C ARG A 54 3.45 15.49 -16.34
N PHE A 55 2.25 15.02 -16.01
CA PHE A 55 1.96 13.60 -15.84
C PHE A 55 0.78 13.17 -16.72
N PRO A 56 1.03 12.44 -17.83
CA PRO A 56 -0.04 11.89 -18.68
C PRO A 56 -0.92 10.87 -17.96
N THR A 57 -0.33 10.13 -17.02
CA THR A 57 -0.99 9.13 -16.17
C THR A 57 -0.64 9.39 -14.71
N THR A 58 -1.36 8.78 -13.78
CA THR A 58 -1.04 8.86 -12.35
C THR A 58 0.41 8.40 -12.12
N PRO A 59 1.31 9.27 -11.64
CA PRO A 59 2.70 8.90 -11.47
C PRO A 59 2.90 8.14 -10.16
N THR A 60 4.01 7.41 -10.06
CA THR A 60 4.40 6.78 -8.81
C THR A 60 4.78 7.83 -7.76
N THR A 61 4.21 7.67 -6.56
CA THR A 61 4.51 8.47 -5.37
C THR A 61 4.77 7.55 -4.20
N ALA A 62 5.59 7.99 -3.25
CA ALA A 62 5.74 7.31 -1.98
C ALA A 62 5.90 8.32 -0.85
N MET A 63 5.41 7.97 0.32
CA MET A 63 5.48 8.77 1.53
C MET A 63 5.98 7.89 2.66
N THR A 64 7.03 8.32 3.33
CA THR A 64 7.60 7.62 4.49
C THR A 64 7.36 8.40 5.76
N PHE A 65 7.25 7.67 6.86
CA PHE A 65 7.35 8.19 8.21
C PHE A 65 8.33 7.29 8.95
N GLN A 66 9.57 7.77 9.11
CA GLN A 66 10.65 7.01 9.76
C GLN A 66 11.11 7.64 11.08
N ASP A 67 10.87 8.94 11.26
CA ASP A 67 11.22 9.64 12.48
C ASP A 67 10.24 9.32 13.61
N PRO A 68 10.70 9.05 14.84
CA PRO A 68 9.84 8.86 15.99
C PRO A 68 8.90 10.04 16.27
N LEU A 69 7.68 9.74 16.74
CA LEU A 69 6.73 10.76 17.22
C LEU A 69 6.47 10.59 18.72
N GLY A 70 7.16 11.39 19.54
CA GLY A 70 7.12 11.21 21.00
C GLY A 70 7.72 9.88 21.40
N ASP A 71 6.92 8.99 22.00
CA ASP A 71 7.31 7.61 22.34
C ASP A 71 6.95 6.59 21.25
N ASP A 72 6.23 7.01 20.20
CA ASP A 72 5.90 6.17 19.07
C ASP A 72 7.15 5.96 18.21
N ARG A 73 7.48 4.69 17.95
CA ARG A 73 8.62 4.25 17.14
C ARG A 73 8.17 3.51 15.87
N ARG A 74 6.87 3.52 15.56
CA ARG A 74 6.35 2.90 14.34
C ARG A 74 6.88 3.62 13.12
N GLN A 75 7.18 2.85 12.09
CA GLN A 75 7.67 3.36 10.82
C GLN A 75 6.77 2.86 9.70
N THR A 76 6.53 3.68 8.69
CA THR A 76 5.64 3.29 7.60
C THR A 76 6.05 3.86 6.27
N LEU A 77 5.76 3.09 5.22
CA LEU A 77 5.90 3.49 3.82
C LEU A 77 4.54 3.30 3.15
N TRP A 78 4.02 4.37 2.56
CA TRP A 78 3.00 4.30 1.52
C TRP A 78 3.66 4.40 0.16
N PHE A 79 3.28 3.52 -0.76
CA PHE A 79 3.63 3.60 -2.16
C PHE A 79 2.36 3.51 -3.00
N ASN A 80 2.24 4.38 -3.99
CA ASN A 80 1.07 4.45 -4.87
C ASN A 80 1.55 4.60 -6.31
N SER A 81 0.94 3.84 -7.22
CA SER A 81 1.09 3.96 -8.66
C SER A 81 -0.29 4.02 -9.33
N ARG A 82 -0.32 4.02 -10.67
CA ARG A 82 -1.57 3.85 -11.44
C ARG A 82 -2.19 2.44 -11.33
N PHE A 83 -1.45 1.44 -10.83
CA PHE A 83 -1.88 0.03 -10.81
C PHE A 83 -2.19 -0.47 -9.41
N TYR A 84 -1.50 0.02 -8.39
CA TYR A 84 -1.76 -0.40 -7.02
C TYR A 84 -1.31 0.64 -6.00
N ARG A 85 -1.77 0.47 -4.78
CA ARG A 85 -1.18 1.06 -3.59
C ARG A 85 -0.81 -0.02 -2.59
N ILE A 86 0.23 0.24 -1.81
CA ILE A 86 0.65 -0.62 -0.71
C ILE A 86 1.08 0.23 0.49
N ASN A 87 0.75 -0.24 1.68
CA ASN A 87 1.30 0.26 2.93
C ASN A 87 2.08 -0.82 3.67
N LEU A 88 3.35 -0.50 3.95
CA LEU A 88 4.20 -1.27 4.86
C LEU A 88 4.25 -0.55 6.20
N LEU A 89 4.01 -1.28 7.28
CA LEU A 89 4.09 -0.80 8.65
C LEU A 89 5.04 -1.68 9.44
N TRP A 90 6.06 -1.06 10.04
CA TRP A 90 6.92 -1.68 11.03
C TRP A 90 6.47 -1.26 12.42
N GLU A 91 6.10 -2.23 13.24
CA GLU A 91 5.68 -2.03 14.62
C GLU A 91 6.21 -3.17 15.48
N SER A 92 6.83 -2.84 16.62
CA SER A 92 7.44 -3.81 17.54
C SER A 92 8.44 -4.78 16.89
N GLY A 93 9.17 -4.30 15.87
CA GLY A 93 10.15 -5.11 15.14
C GLY A 93 9.54 -6.11 14.14
N GLU A 94 8.23 -6.08 13.88
CA GLU A 94 7.58 -6.90 12.85
C GLU A 94 7.14 -6.04 11.66
N LEU A 95 7.11 -6.63 10.46
CA LEU A 95 6.49 -6.04 9.27
C LEU A 95 5.03 -6.51 9.14
N ARG A 96 4.12 -5.54 8.95
CA ARG A 96 2.74 -5.78 8.55
C ARG A 96 2.42 -4.97 7.28
N ILE A 97 2.04 -5.66 6.22
CA ILE A 97 1.40 -5.04 5.06
C ILE A 97 -0.07 -4.86 5.44
N ARG A 98 -0.47 -3.66 5.81
CA ARG A 98 -1.84 -3.40 6.30
C ARG A 98 -2.79 -2.89 5.21
N ASP A 99 -2.28 -2.52 4.05
CA ASP A 99 -3.06 -2.07 2.90
C ASP A 99 -2.33 -2.54 1.63
N LEU A 100 -3.05 -3.24 0.76
CA LEU A 100 -2.63 -3.55 -0.60
C LEU A 100 -3.87 -3.57 -1.48
N HIS A 101 -4.02 -2.58 -2.36
CA HIS A 101 -5.19 -2.46 -3.21
C HIS A 101 -4.78 -2.24 -4.65
N MET A 102 -5.49 -2.86 -5.58
CA MET A 102 -5.32 -2.65 -7.02
C MET A 102 -6.22 -1.50 -7.50
N PHE A 103 -5.74 -0.84 -8.55
CA PHE A 103 -6.49 0.13 -9.33
C PHE A 103 -6.82 -0.44 -10.70
N ASN A 104 -8.05 -0.25 -11.13
CA ASN A 104 -8.48 -0.58 -12.48
C ASN A 104 -9.46 0.50 -12.96
N GLN A 105 -9.10 1.17 -14.04
CA GLN A 105 -9.87 2.26 -14.64
C GLN A 105 -11.26 1.84 -15.15
N ASN A 106 -11.51 0.53 -15.27
CA ASN A 106 -12.81 -0.01 -15.65
C ASN A 106 -13.75 -0.20 -14.45
N VAL A 107 -13.30 0.05 -13.22
CA VAL A 107 -14.17 0.07 -12.04
C VAL A 107 -14.98 1.36 -12.09
N GLU A 108 -16.27 1.22 -12.37
CA GLU A 108 -17.17 2.35 -12.49
C GLU A 108 -17.44 2.98 -11.11
N SER A 109 -17.47 4.32 -11.05
CA SER A 109 -17.88 5.03 -9.84
C SER A 109 -19.37 4.82 -9.57
N PRO A 110 -19.82 4.62 -8.32
CA PRO A 110 -21.23 4.47 -8.00
C PRO A 110 -22.09 5.70 -8.35
N ILE A 111 -21.44 6.85 -8.60
CA ILE A 111 -22.09 8.11 -9.01
C ILE A 111 -21.87 8.47 -10.48
N LEU A 112 -21.32 7.56 -11.30
CA LEU A 112 -21.07 7.89 -12.70
C LEU A 112 -22.38 8.09 -13.48
N ARG A 113 -23.37 7.22 -13.24
CA ARG A 113 -24.65 7.23 -13.96
C ARG A 113 -25.82 7.59 -13.08
N ASP A 114 -25.79 7.16 -11.83
CA ASP A 114 -26.92 7.25 -10.92
C ASP A 114 -26.69 8.29 -9.83
N ARG A 115 -27.79 8.90 -9.39
CA ARG A 115 -27.79 9.75 -8.20
C ARG A 115 -27.86 8.88 -6.96
N ILE A 116 -27.04 9.21 -5.97
CA ILE A 116 -27.13 8.59 -4.64
C ILE A 116 -28.35 9.18 -3.92
N SER A 117 -29.25 8.34 -3.44
CA SER A 117 -30.41 8.74 -2.63
C SER A 117 -30.10 8.81 -1.12
N GLY A 118 -28.94 8.30 -0.70
CA GLY A 118 -28.47 8.31 0.69
C GLY A 118 -27.64 9.55 1.06
N HIS A 119 -27.25 9.64 2.33
CA HIS A 119 -26.45 10.74 2.88
C HIS A 119 -24.93 10.56 2.73
N SER A 120 -24.48 9.40 2.25
CA SER A 120 -23.08 9.09 2.03
C SER A 120 -22.88 8.35 0.71
N VAL A 121 -21.69 8.51 0.15
CA VAL A 121 -21.17 7.71 -0.97
C VAL A 121 -19.83 7.15 -0.54
N GLU A 122 -19.61 5.87 -0.83
CA GLU A 122 -18.36 5.19 -0.51
C GLU A 122 -17.58 4.96 -1.81
N PHE A 123 -16.29 5.29 -1.78
CA PHE A 123 -15.39 5.07 -2.90
C PHE A 123 -14.39 4.00 -2.50
N PHE A 124 -14.41 2.89 -3.24
CA PHE A 124 -13.53 1.77 -2.99
C PHE A 124 -12.58 1.53 -4.17
N THR A 125 -11.50 0.86 -3.83
CA THR A 125 -10.55 0.26 -4.78
C THR A 125 -10.68 -1.26 -4.67
N LEU A 126 -9.83 -2.03 -5.35
CA LEU A 126 -9.92 -3.49 -5.36
C LEU A 126 -9.00 -4.10 -4.28
N PRO A 127 -9.52 -4.57 -3.13
CA PRO A 127 -8.69 -4.95 -2.00
C PRO A 127 -7.99 -6.31 -2.21
N VAL A 128 -6.69 -6.35 -1.98
CA VAL A 128 -5.90 -7.59 -1.80
C VAL A 128 -5.59 -7.76 -0.32
N VAL A 129 -5.31 -6.65 0.37
CA VAL A 129 -5.20 -6.55 1.82
C VAL A 129 -5.93 -5.29 2.27
N ASP A 130 -7.01 -5.44 3.02
CA ASP A 130 -7.75 -4.31 3.60
C ASP A 130 -7.72 -4.37 5.14
N GLY A 131 -6.64 -3.86 5.72
CA GLY A 131 -6.45 -3.86 7.15
C GLY A 131 -7.45 -2.99 7.91
N PHE A 132 -8.23 -2.12 7.25
CA PHE A 132 -9.27 -1.34 7.90
C PHE A 132 -10.53 -2.18 8.07
N PHE A 133 -11.06 -2.74 6.98
CA PHE A 133 -12.31 -3.50 7.00
C PHE A 133 -12.16 -4.94 7.51
N TRP A 134 -10.95 -5.51 7.50
CA TRP A 134 -10.72 -6.89 7.96
C TRP A 134 -10.20 -6.97 9.39
N SER A 135 -10.05 -5.82 10.06
CA SER A 135 -9.74 -5.72 11.49
C SER A 135 -11.00 -5.71 12.35
N SER A 136 -10.82 -5.90 13.65
CA SER A 136 -11.85 -5.65 14.67
C SER A 136 -11.27 -4.82 15.81
N LYS A 137 -12.00 -4.64 16.92
CA LYS A 137 -11.46 -3.92 18.08
C LYS A 137 -10.18 -4.58 18.61
N ASP A 138 -10.18 -5.91 18.65
CA ASP A 138 -9.17 -6.73 19.33
C ASP A 138 -8.17 -7.34 18.34
N PHE A 139 -8.43 -7.23 17.03
CA PHE A 139 -7.58 -7.79 15.99
C PHE A 139 -7.16 -6.74 14.95
N ARG A 140 -5.92 -6.83 14.48
CA ARG A 140 -5.35 -5.95 13.44
C ARG A 140 -4.93 -6.78 12.24
N ALA A 141 -5.73 -6.69 11.17
CA ALA A 141 -5.50 -7.42 9.94
C ALA A 141 -4.33 -6.89 9.13
N GLY A 142 -3.79 -7.76 8.29
CA GLY A 142 -2.69 -7.48 7.39
C GLY A 142 -1.93 -8.75 7.03
N VAL A 143 -1.07 -8.62 6.02
CA VAL A 143 -0.11 -9.68 5.70
C VAL A 143 1.12 -9.54 6.59
N LYS A 144 1.52 -10.63 7.22
CA LYS A 144 2.72 -10.72 8.07
C LYS A 144 3.79 -11.56 7.40
N ALA A 145 5.05 -11.19 7.59
CA ALA A 145 6.18 -12.03 7.19
C ALA A 145 6.53 -13.00 8.32
N THR A 146 6.54 -14.29 8.02
CA THR A 146 6.77 -15.36 9.01
C THR A 146 7.78 -16.37 8.49
N HIS A 147 8.38 -17.14 9.40
CA HIS A 147 9.20 -18.30 9.08
C HIS A 147 8.86 -19.48 9.98
N GLN A 148 9.26 -20.68 9.56
CA GLN A 148 9.06 -21.92 10.31
C GLN A 148 10.28 -22.22 11.20
N VAL A 149 10.03 -22.46 12.48
CA VAL A 149 11.01 -22.94 13.47
C VAL A 149 10.41 -24.12 14.21
N ASP A 150 11.04 -25.29 14.14
CA ASP A 150 10.59 -26.52 14.81
C ASP A 150 9.10 -26.84 14.57
N GLY A 151 8.63 -26.62 13.33
CA GLY A 151 7.24 -26.85 12.92
C GLY A 151 6.24 -25.78 13.40
N ARG A 152 6.70 -24.68 13.98
CA ARG A 152 5.87 -23.54 14.41
C ARG A 152 6.18 -22.30 13.56
N ARG A 153 5.13 -21.56 13.20
CA ARG A 153 5.27 -20.25 12.56
C ARG A 153 5.66 -19.20 13.60
N GLN A 154 6.67 -18.41 13.27
CA GLN A 154 7.12 -17.26 14.04
C GLN A 154 7.23 -16.05 13.10
N ALA A 155 6.99 -14.85 13.63
CA ALA A 155 7.19 -13.62 12.85
C ALA A 155 8.69 -13.45 12.50
N LEU A 156 8.98 -12.92 11.32
CA LEU A 156 10.28 -12.31 11.08
C LEU A 156 10.39 -11.08 11.96
N VAL A 157 11.50 -10.97 12.69
CA VAL A 157 11.77 -9.83 13.58
C VAL A 157 13.02 -9.12 13.10
N GLY A 158 12.95 -7.80 12.94
CA GLY A 158 14.02 -6.98 12.41
C GLY A 158 14.17 -5.64 13.10
N GLY A 159 15.18 -4.91 12.66
CA GLY A 159 15.48 -3.55 13.11
C GLY A 159 14.73 -2.48 12.31
N GLN A 160 15.34 -1.31 12.24
CA GLN A 160 14.85 -0.19 11.46
C GLN A 160 15.07 -0.44 9.96
N PRO A 161 14.03 -0.35 9.10
CA PRO A 161 14.20 -0.41 7.66
C PRO A 161 14.86 0.85 7.13
N ASP A 162 15.75 0.66 6.15
CA ASP A 162 16.23 1.70 5.26
C ASP A 162 15.36 1.74 4.00
N ILE A 163 14.94 2.95 3.60
CA ILE A 163 13.96 3.15 2.52
C ILE A 163 14.53 4.19 1.56
N GLN A 164 14.83 3.77 0.34
CA GLN A 164 15.46 4.63 -0.64
C GLN A 164 14.72 4.62 -1.98
N PRO A 165 14.45 5.77 -2.60
CA PRO A 165 14.01 5.81 -3.98
C PRO A 165 15.14 5.32 -4.89
N THR A 166 14.87 4.32 -5.73
CA THR A 166 15.86 3.81 -6.69
C THR A 166 15.70 4.44 -8.08
N SER A 167 14.54 5.05 -8.35
CA SER A 167 14.30 5.81 -9.58
C SER A 167 13.18 6.85 -9.41
N ALA A 168 12.76 7.45 -10.53
CA ALA A 168 11.55 8.26 -10.57
C ALA A 168 10.28 7.47 -10.20
N ALA A 169 10.26 6.16 -10.41
CA ALA A 169 9.07 5.31 -10.31
C ALA A 169 9.22 4.09 -9.37
N SER A 170 10.30 3.99 -8.60
CA SER A 170 10.57 2.83 -7.75
C SER A 170 11.18 3.18 -6.39
N VAL A 171 10.93 2.32 -5.41
CA VAL A 171 11.48 2.37 -4.05
C VAL A 171 12.07 1.01 -3.72
N HIS A 172 13.24 1.01 -3.08
CA HIS A 172 13.82 -0.15 -2.46
C HIS A 172 13.77 0.01 -0.94
N VAL A 173 13.42 -1.06 -0.26
CA VAL A 173 13.47 -1.17 1.20
C VAL A 173 14.45 -2.28 1.56
N SER A 174 15.44 -1.95 2.38
CA SER A 174 16.27 -2.93 3.07
C SER A 174 15.78 -3.02 4.51
N TRP A 175 15.26 -4.18 4.91
CA TRP A 175 14.85 -4.41 6.29
C TRP A 175 15.78 -5.45 6.96
N PRO A 176 16.74 -5.01 7.79
CA PRO A 176 17.67 -5.91 8.44
C PRO A 176 16.94 -6.73 9.50
N LEU A 177 17.12 -8.05 9.45
CA LEU A 177 16.49 -9.00 10.36
C LEU A 177 17.43 -9.39 11.49
N ILE A 178 16.84 -9.54 12.67
CA ILE A 178 17.50 -10.03 13.88
C ILE A 178 17.29 -11.55 13.98
N THR A 179 16.06 -12.02 13.70
CA THR A 179 15.68 -13.43 13.79
C THR A 179 14.82 -13.84 12.59
N PRO A 180 15.33 -14.73 11.71
CA PRO A 180 16.73 -15.13 11.58
C PRO A 180 17.63 -13.93 11.16
N PRO A 181 18.95 -13.99 11.40
CA PRO A 181 19.87 -13.00 10.84
C PRO A 181 19.80 -12.98 9.32
N GLY A 182 19.71 -11.78 8.75
CA GLY A 182 19.62 -11.59 7.30
C GLY A 182 18.97 -10.26 6.95
N GLU A 183 18.39 -10.18 5.76
CA GLU A 183 17.68 -9.00 5.28
C GLU A 183 16.46 -9.41 4.46
N LEU A 184 15.31 -8.79 4.73
CA LEU A 184 14.18 -8.83 3.81
C LEU A 184 14.19 -7.56 2.95
N ALA A 185 14.59 -7.72 1.69
CA ALA A 185 14.53 -6.66 0.69
C ALA A 185 13.13 -6.57 0.06
N ILE A 186 12.62 -5.36 -0.11
CA ILE A 186 11.31 -5.10 -0.74
C ILE A 186 11.49 -4.07 -1.87
N ASP A 187 11.28 -4.50 -3.11
CA ASP A 187 11.31 -3.64 -4.27
C ASP A 187 9.88 -3.29 -4.71
N LEU A 188 9.60 -1.99 -4.76
CA LEU A 188 8.33 -1.44 -5.22
C LEU A 188 8.55 -0.74 -6.55
N THR A 189 7.83 -1.17 -7.57
CA THR A 189 7.87 -0.62 -8.93
C THR A 189 6.48 -0.15 -9.34
N GLU A 190 6.31 0.42 -10.53
CA GLU A 190 5.00 0.93 -10.95
C GLU A 190 3.92 -0.17 -10.94
N ASP A 191 4.25 -1.39 -11.33
CA ASP A 191 3.30 -2.48 -11.58
C ASP A 191 3.58 -3.77 -10.80
N ALA A 192 4.63 -3.82 -9.98
CA ALA A 192 4.99 -5.00 -9.21
C ALA A 192 5.58 -4.68 -7.83
N VAL A 193 5.38 -5.61 -6.89
CA VAL A 193 6.13 -5.68 -5.62
C VAL A 193 6.90 -6.99 -5.55
N ARG A 194 8.18 -6.91 -5.19
CA ARG A 194 9.04 -8.06 -4.95
C ARG A 194 9.53 -8.07 -3.51
N PHE A 195 9.52 -9.24 -2.89
CA PHE A 195 10.12 -9.53 -1.59
C PHE A 195 11.23 -10.56 -1.80
N THR A 196 12.42 -10.29 -1.29
CA THR A 196 13.56 -11.20 -1.35
C THR A 196 14.12 -11.35 0.06
N LEU A 197 14.13 -12.57 0.60
CA LEU A 197 14.83 -12.84 1.84
C LEU A 197 16.26 -13.29 1.53
N ASN A 198 17.22 -12.50 1.99
CA ASN A 198 18.64 -12.81 1.94
C ASN A 198 19.08 -13.22 3.35
N ASP A 199 18.96 -14.51 3.65
CA ASP A 199 19.38 -15.10 4.92
C ASP A 199 20.43 -16.18 4.70
N GLU A 200 21.30 -16.36 5.69
CA GLU A 200 22.39 -17.35 5.62
C GLU A 200 21.88 -18.79 5.75
N THR A 201 20.73 -18.97 6.41
CA THR A 201 20.22 -20.28 6.80
C THR A 201 19.10 -20.81 5.90
N HIS A 202 18.70 -20.04 4.88
CA HIS A 202 17.63 -20.39 3.93
C HIS A 202 16.36 -20.88 4.61
N VAL A 203 15.87 -20.12 5.59
CA VAL A 203 14.67 -20.48 6.34
C VAL A 203 13.45 -20.60 5.42
N ASN A 204 12.54 -21.49 5.81
CA ASN A 204 11.24 -21.57 5.15
C ASN A 204 10.35 -20.41 5.62
N TRP A 205 10.35 -19.32 4.85
CA TRP A 205 9.57 -18.12 5.12
C TRP A 205 8.36 -17.98 4.19
N GLN A 206 7.38 -17.18 4.60
CA GLN A 206 6.18 -16.87 3.81
C GLN A 206 5.58 -15.52 4.20
N LEU A 207 4.73 -14.97 3.34
CA LEU A 207 3.86 -13.85 3.65
C LEU A 207 2.43 -14.36 3.84
N GLU A 208 1.84 -14.19 5.02
CA GLU A 208 0.54 -14.75 5.34
C GLU A 208 -0.47 -13.66 5.68
N LEU A 209 -1.64 -13.70 5.06
CA LEU A 209 -2.76 -12.84 5.44
C LEU A 209 -3.37 -13.32 6.75
N HIS A 210 -3.44 -12.41 7.72
CA HIS A 210 -4.26 -12.61 8.90
C HIS A 210 -5.40 -11.58 8.92
N CYS A 211 -6.62 -12.05 9.17
CA CYS A 211 -7.82 -11.22 9.27
C CYS A 211 -8.68 -11.65 10.46
N ASP A 212 -9.62 -10.78 10.87
CA ASP A 212 -10.66 -11.20 11.81
C ASP A 212 -11.46 -12.37 11.20
N PRO A 213 -11.76 -13.45 11.94
CA PRO A 213 -12.52 -14.59 11.41
C PRO A 213 -13.91 -14.24 10.87
N LYS A 214 -14.48 -13.08 11.26
CA LYS A 214 -15.77 -12.58 10.77
C LYS A 214 -15.62 -11.66 9.55
N ALA A 215 -14.39 -11.34 9.15
CA ALA A 215 -14.14 -10.51 7.97
C ALA A 215 -14.66 -11.22 6.72
N THR A 216 -15.39 -10.48 5.88
CA THR A 216 -15.80 -10.97 4.57
C THR A 216 -14.70 -10.65 3.56
N LEU A 217 -14.00 -11.69 3.09
CA LEU A 217 -12.94 -11.56 2.11
C LEU A 217 -13.51 -11.62 0.68
N PRO A 218 -12.93 -10.89 -0.28
CA PRO A 218 -13.40 -10.87 -1.67
C PRO A 218 -12.95 -12.10 -2.48
N PHE A 219 -12.14 -12.98 -1.89
CA PHE A 219 -11.48 -14.09 -2.60
C PHE A 219 -12.48 -15.17 -2.99
N ARG A 220 -12.37 -15.61 -4.25
CA ARG A 220 -13.22 -16.65 -4.84
C ARG A 220 -12.46 -17.94 -5.09
N GLN A 221 -11.18 -17.83 -5.43
CA GLN A 221 -10.33 -18.97 -5.72
C GLN A 221 -8.86 -18.61 -5.52
N VAL A 222 -8.14 -19.47 -4.83
CA VAL A 222 -6.68 -19.41 -4.71
C VAL A 222 -6.07 -20.51 -5.56
N THR A 223 -5.21 -20.15 -6.50
CA THR A 223 -4.39 -21.08 -7.28
C THR A 223 -2.92 -20.68 -7.14
N PRO A 224 -1.96 -21.58 -7.40
CA PRO A 224 -0.54 -21.28 -7.19
C PRO A 224 -0.07 -19.95 -7.79
N HIS A 225 -0.55 -19.56 -8.98
CA HIS A 225 -0.08 -18.34 -9.65
C HIS A 225 -1.09 -17.22 -9.69
N ARG A 226 -2.27 -17.39 -9.09
CA ARG A 226 -3.37 -16.42 -9.21
C ARG A 226 -4.33 -16.48 -8.03
N LEU A 227 -4.61 -15.30 -7.46
CA LEU A 227 -5.66 -15.06 -6.47
C LEU A 227 -6.83 -14.37 -7.19
N ASN A 228 -7.93 -15.09 -7.39
CA ASN A 228 -9.15 -14.56 -8.02
C ASN A 228 -10.08 -13.99 -6.95
N ALA A 229 -10.63 -12.81 -7.21
CA ALA A 229 -11.48 -12.08 -6.29
C ALA A 229 -12.66 -11.40 -7.00
N THR A 230 -13.68 -11.05 -6.23
CA THR A 230 -14.80 -10.24 -6.68
C THR A 230 -15.20 -9.28 -5.58
N PHE A 231 -15.15 -7.98 -5.88
CA PHE A 231 -15.48 -6.93 -4.93
C PHE A 231 -16.50 -5.98 -5.56
N LEU A 232 -17.62 -5.76 -4.86
CA LEU A 232 -18.78 -4.99 -5.37
C LEU A 232 -19.22 -5.42 -6.78
N GLY A 233 -19.22 -6.73 -7.04
CA GLY A 233 -19.58 -7.30 -8.35
C GLY A 233 -18.50 -7.22 -9.42
N PHE A 234 -17.40 -6.48 -9.20
CA PHE A 234 -16.30 -6.37 -10.14
C PHE A 234 -15.28 -7.50 -9.94
N PRO A 235 -15.02 -8.35 -10.94
CA PRO A 235 -14.02 -9.41 -10.86
C PRO A 235 -12.60 -8.85 -11.08
N TYR A 236 -11.63 -9.36 -10.33
CA TYR A 236 -10.23 -9.01 -10.48
C TYR A 236 -9.32 -10.15 -10.00
N ALA A 237 -8.03 -10.06 -10.32
CA ALA A 237 -7.06 -11.04 -9.87
C ALA A 237 -5.68 -10.44 -9.66
N VAL A 238 -4.96 -10.99 -8.68
CA VAL A 238 -3.52 -10.76 -8.47
C VAL A 238 -2.77 -11.98 -8.96
N ARG A 239 -1.62 -11.78 -9.60
CA ARG A 239 -0.77 -12.88 -10.09
C ARG A 239 0.56 -12.87 -9.37
N THR A 240 1.14 -14.06 -9.20
CA THR A 240 2.56 -14.17 -8.85
C THR A 240 3.40 -14.17 -10.12
N LEU A 241 4.45 -13.35 -10.16
CA LEU A 241 5.52 -13.43 -11.16
C LEU A 241 6.64 -14.37 -10.68
N CYS A 242 6.77 -14.53 -9.36
CA CYS A 242 7.66 -15.47 -8.70
C CYS A 242 7.04 -15.88 -7.35
N GLY A 243 7.26 -17.13 -6.94
CA GLY A 243 6.58 -17.71 -5.78
C GLY A 243 5.14 -18.14 -6.10
N ARG A 244 4.42 -18.60 -5.08
CA ARG A 244 3.06 -19.13 -5.24
C ARG A 244 2.13 -18.77 -4.11
N PHE A 245 0.85 -18.59 -4.44
CA PHE A 245 -0.23 -18.56 -3.45
C PHE A 245 -0.53 -19.96 -2.93
N THR A 246 -0.90 -20.04 -1.66
CA THR A 246 -1.51 -21.19 -1.01
C THR A 246 -2.70 -20.73 -0.18
N GLU A 247 -3.68 -21.61 0.03
CA GLU A 247 -4.84 -21.32 0.87
C GLU A 247 -4.61 -21.92 2.27
N PRO A 248 -4.48 -21.11 3.32
CA PRO A 248 -4.31 -21.61 4.68
C PRO A 248 -5.63 -22.15 5.26
N GLU A 249 -5.53 -23.03 6.25
CA GLU A 249 -6.68 -23.46 7.04
C GLU A 249 -7.30 -22.24 7.75
N GLY A 250 -8.57 -21.96 7.48
CA GLY A 250 -9.27 -20.77 8.00
C GLY A 250 -9.53 -19.65 6.97
N GLY A 251 -9.06 -19.83 5.73
CA GLY A 251 -9.34 -18.92 4.60
C GLY A 251 -8.31 -17.79 4.45
N GLY A 252 -8.44 -17.01 3.37
CA GLY A 252 -7.45 -16.00 2.99
C GLY A 252 -6.39 -16.57 2.04
N PHE A 253 -5.15 -16.10 2.15
CA PHE A 253 -4.03 -16.60 1.36
C PHE A 253 -2.71 -16.53 2.12
N SER A 254 -1.77 -17.39 1.74
CA SER A 254 -0.35 -17.26 2.02
C SER A 254 0.42 -17.20 0.70
N LEU A 255 1.58 -16.53 0.70
CA LEU A 255 2.52 -16.48 -0.40
C LEU A 255 3.81 -17.15 0.04
N VAL A 256 4.18 -18.20 -0.69
CA VAL A 256 5.37 -19.00 -0.44
C VAL A 256 6.42 -18.63 -1.50
N PRO A 257 7.67 -18.37 -1.11
CA PRO A 257 8.73 -17.99 -2.02
C PRO A 257 9.11 -19.13 -2.95
N GLU A 258 9.64 -18.75 -4.12
CA GLU A 258 10.36 -19.63 -5.03
C GLU A 258 11.77 -19.06 -5.21
N ALA A 259 12.80 -19.88 -5.01
CA ALA A 259 14.20 -19.45 -5.00
C ALA A 259 14.46 -18.19 -4.12
N GLY A 260 13.83 -18.16 -2.93
CA GLY A 260 13.98 -17.06 -1.96
C GLY A 260 13.21 -15.78 -2.28
N LYS A 261 12.35 -15.79 -3.31
CA LYS A 261 11.65 -14.61 -3.81
C LYS A 261 10.14 -14.80 -3.90
N ILE A 262 9.40 -13.73 -3.62
CA ILE A 262 7.97 -13.58 -3.92
C ILE A 262 7.84 -12.32 -4.76
N GLU A 263 7.13 -12.39 -5.88
CA GLU A 263 6.84 -11.22 -6.69
C GLU A 263 5.40 -11.23 -7.14
N LEU A 264 4.69 -10.13 -6.91
CA LEU A 264 3.31 -9.94 -7.33
C LEU A 264 3.25 -8.89 -8.45
N GLY A 265 2.48 -9.20 -9.50
CA GLY A 265 2.19 -8.28 -10.59
C GLY A 265 0.76 -7.73 -10.50
N PHE A 266 0.60 -6.45 -10.80
CA PHE A 266 -0.66 -5.71 -10.66
C PHE A 266 -1.21 -5.14 -11.95
N THR A 267 -0.54 -5.34 -13.09
CA THR A 267 -1.06 -4.93 -14.39
C THR A 267 -2.41 -5.60 -14.63
N PRO A 268 -3.50 -4.82 -14.83
CA PRO A 268 -4.81 -5.39 -15.09
C PRO A 268 -4.73 -6.28 -16.33
N THR A 269 -5.29 -7.48 -16.24
CA THR A 269 -5.42 -8.37 -17.38
C THR A 269 -6.88 -8.54 -17.74
N ASP A 270 -7.20 -8.71 -19.02
CA ASP A 270 -8.55 -9.09 -19.44
C ASP A 270 -8.92 -10.52 -18.99
N SER A 271 -10.11 -11.00 -19.39
CA SER A 271 -10.61 -12.34 -19.04
C SER A 271 -9.70 -13.48 -19.53
N GLU A 272 -8.92 -13.25 -20.57
CA GLU A 272 -7.96 -14.21 -21.15
C GLU A 272 -6.56 -14.08 -20.55
N GLY A 273 -6.33 -13.04 -19.75
CA GLY A 273 -5.08 -12.82 -19.06
C GLY A 273 -4.07 -11.96 -19.82
N VAL A 274 -4.52 -11.26 -20.87
CA VAL A 274 -3.70 -10.31 -21.62
C VAL A 274 -3.64 -8.99 -20.86
N PRO A 275 -2.44 -8.42 -20.60
CA PRO A 275 -2.29 -7.10 -20.01
C PRO A 275 -3.12 -6.06 -20.77
N MET A 276 -4.00 -5.35 -20.06
CA MET A 276 -4.82 -4.28 -20.61
C MET A 276 -4.03 -2.97 -20.82
N SER A 277 -2.69 -3.02 -20.77
CA SER A 277 -1.84 -1.87 -21.08
C SER A 277 -2.12 -1.41 -22.51
N GLU A 278 -2.34 -0.10 -22.68
CA GLU A 278 -2.51 0.61 -23.96
C GLU A 278 -3.93 0.74 -24.55
N ARG A 279 -4.98 0.75 -23.72
CA ARG A 279 -6.22 1.47 -24.11
C ARG A 279 -6.37 2.74 -23.30
N LEU A 280 -5.56 3.75 -23.64
CA LEU A 280 -6.00 5.14 -23.51
C LEU A 280 -6.42 5.58 -24.92
N PRO A 281 -7.56 6.27 -25.09
CA PRO A 281 -7.89 6.92 -26.35
C PRO A 281 -6.86 8.01 -26.72
#